data_AF-A0A7C6W1H5-F1
#
_entry.id   AF-A0A7C6W1H5-F1
#
_cell.length_a   1.000
_cell.length_b   1.000
_cell.length_c   1.000
_cell.angle_alpha   90.00
_cell.angle_beta   90.00
_cell.angle_gamma   90.00
#
_symmetry.space_group_name_H-M   'P 1'
#
loop_
_entity.id
_entity.type
_entity.pdbx_description
1 polymer ?
#
loop_
_entity_poly.entity_id
_entity_poly.type
_entity_poly.pdbx_seq_one_letter_code
_entity_poly.pdbx_strand_id
1 'polypeptide(L)'
;MSQEPAPATPEPTLKSVVEASAFLITLGSVWLYLAGWTYAYHYFDRFRIPLLMVELPLEHYFVYGFIVIRQHVGWVVTILLAALALVLLWSRLPASIRQHKIVLAAVFILIGFWLGHATGVSAAHAQFQRQRTNDYDAYPRIQVWRTAEAANNPNNAPSAEDLAKGCHRLLLYNQDRLFLFRPFGGAPAADLPSVILPWSEIASIRVLPDHTSCP
;
A
#
# COMPACT_ATOMS: atom_id res chain seq x y z
N MET A 1 -23.05 1.80 62.08
CA MET A 1 -22.10 2.01 60.97
C MET A 1 -22.91 2.20 59.71
N SER A 2 -23.12 3.44 59.28
CA SER A 2 -23.88 3.75 58.07
C SER A 2 -22.98 3.51 56.87
N GLN A 3 -23.35 2.58 55.99
CA GLN A 3 -22.67 2.38 54.71
C GLN A 3 -22.89 3.63 53.85
N GLU A 4 -21.82 4.36 53.60
CA GLU A 4 -21.80 5.45 52.63
C GLU A 4 -22.06 4.85 51.24
N PRO A 5 -23.10 5.31 50.50
CA PRO A 5 -23.46 4.73 49.22
C PRO A 5 -22.31 4.93 48.23
N ALA A 6 -21.93 3.84 47.54
CA ALA A 6 -20.87 3.88 46.54
C ALA A 6 -21.17 4.96 45.48
N PRO A 7 -20.18 5.81 45.12
CA PRO A 7 -20.39 6.88 44.17
C PRO A 7 -20.80 6.31 42.81
N ALA A 8 -21.94 6.79 42.30
CA ALA A 8 -22.44 6.40 40.98
C ALA A 8 -21.39 6.72 39.90
N THR A 9 -21.03 5.72 39.11
CA THR A 9 -20.17 5.92 37.93
C THR A 9 -20.88 6.84 36.94
N PRO A 10 -20.24 7.95 36.52
CA PRO A 10 -20.85 8.90 35.60
C PRO A 10 -21.15 8.22 34.26
N GLU A 11 -22.38 8.36 33.76
CA GLU A 11 -22.76 7.84 32.45
C GLU A 11 -21.94 8.51 31.33
N PRO A 12 -21.54 7.76 30.29
CA PRO A 12 -20.82 8.33 29.16
C PRO A 12 -21.70 9.35 28.45
N THR A 13 -21.27 10.62 28.48
CA THR A 13 -21.97 11.69 27.76
C THR A 13 -21.86 11.47 26.24
N LEU A 14 -22.91 11.77 25.48
CA LEU A 14 -22.91 11.68 24.00
C LEU A 14 -21.68 12.36 23.38
N LYS A 15 -21.26 13.50 23.94
CA LYS A 15 -20.05 14.23 23.55
C LYS A 15 -18.80 13.37 23.64
N SER A 16 -18.60 12.66 24.75
CA SER A 16 -17.42 11.81 24.95
C SER A 16 -17.37 10.63 23.98
N VAL A 17 -18.53 10.09 23.60
CA VAL A 17 -18.62 9.02 22.58
C VAL A 17 -18.23 9.57 21.21
N VAL A 18 -18.80 10.72 20.81
CA VAL A 18 -18.50 11.35 19.52
C VAL A 18 -17.02 11.73 19.39
N GLU A 19 -16.44 12.32 20.44
CA GLU A 19 -15.02 12.68 20.47
C GLU A 19 -14.12 11.44 20.36
N ALA A 20 -14.42 10.37 21.10
CA ALA A 20 -13.68 9.11 21.02
C ALA A 20 -13.79 8.47 19.63
N SER A 21 -14.99 8.45 19.04
CA SER A 21 -15.20 7.94 17.69
C SER A 21 -14.43 8.73 16.65
N ALA A 22 -14.48 10.07 16.70
CA ALA A 22 -13.73 10.93 15.79
C ALA A 22 -12.22 10.66 15.88
N PHE A 23 -11.67 10.59 17.10
CA PHE A 23 -10.26 10.27 17.32
C PHE A 23 -9.87 8.91 16.74
N LEU A 24 -10.68 7.87 16.98
CA LEU A 24 -10.41 6.52 16.46
C LEU A 24 -10.49 6.46 14.93
N ILE A 25 -11.45 7.16 14.33
CA ILE A 25 -11.57 7.26 12.87
C ILE A 25 -10.33 7.95 12.30
N THR A 26 -9.93 9.11 12.86
CA THR A 26 -8.73 9.82 12.40
C THR A 26 -7.47 8.97 12.55
N LEU A 27 -7.28 8.32 13.70
CA LEU A 27 -6.12 7.47 13.95
C LEU A 27 -6.10 6.27 12.99
N GLY A 28 -7.26 5.63 12.78
CA GLY A 28 -7.42 4.54 11.84
C GLY A 28 -7.14 4.96 10.40
N SER A 29 -7.62 6.13 9.97
CA SER A 29 -7.34 6.70 8.65
C SER A 29 -5.85 6.98 8.46
N VAL A 30 -5.18 7.60 9.43
CA VAL A 30 -3.74 7.87 9.35
C VAL A 30 -2.94 6.57 9.29
N TRP A 31 -3.32 5.57 10.09
CA TRP A 31 -2.70 4.26 10.06
C TRP A 31 -2.89 3.55 8.71
N LEU A 32 -4.12 3.60 8.17
CA LEU A 32 -4.46 2.98 6.89
C LEU A 32 -3.70 3.63 5.74
N TYR A 33 -3.62 4.97 5.75
CA TYR A 33 -2.83 5.73 4.81
C TYR A 33 -1.35 5.33 4.88
N LEU A 34 -0.76 5.27 6.08
CA LEU A 34 0.63 4.86 6.26
C LEU A 34 0.88 3.45 5.72
N ALA A 35 0.05 2.47 6.10
CA ALA A 35 0.19 1.09 5.66
C ALA A 35 0.12 0.99 4.13
N GLY A 36 -0.81 1.71 3.51
CA GLY A 36 -0.95 1.75 2.06
C GLY A 36 0.16 2.50 1.34
N TRP A 37 0.67 3.59 1.91
CA TRP A 37 1.84 4.29 1.40
C TRP A 37 3.10 3.42 1.46
N THR A 38 3.35 2.76 2.60
CA THR A 38 4.48 1.83 2.75
C THR A 38 4.36 0.65 1.79
N TYR A 39 3.15 0.10 1.62
CA TYR A 39 2.87 -0.93 0.62
C TYR A 39 3.25 -0.44 -0.79
N ALA A 40 2.71 0.71 -1.21
CA ALA A 40 2.93 1.24 -2.56
C ALA A 40 4.42 1.51 -2.79
N TYR A 41 5.09 2.15 -1.83
CA TYR A 41 6.52 2.44 -1.89
C TYR A 41 7.35 1.17 -2.14
N HIS A 42 7.20 0.15 -1.30
CA HIS A 42 8.00 -1.08 -1.44
C HIS A 42 7.59 -1.95 -2.61
N TYR A 43 6.34 -1.83 -3.07
CA TYR A 43 5.87 -2.55 -4.22
C TYR A 43 6.43 -1.96 -5.52
N PHE A 44 6.35 -0.64 -5.72
CA PHE A 44 6.87 0.04 -6.91
C PHE A 44 8.41 0.07 -6.95
N ASP A 45 9.07 0.03 -5.79
CA ASP A 45 10.53 -0.11 -5.71
C ASP A 45 11.04 -1.40 -6.41
N ARG A 46 10.25 -2.48 -6.40
CA ARG A 46 10.57 -3.72 -7.15
C ARG A 46 10.61 -3.56 -8.66
N PHE A 47 9.99 -2.50 -9.17
CA PHE A 47 10.01 -2.12 -10.58
C PHE A 47 10.99 -0.97 -10.87
N ARG A 48 11.80 -0.58 -9.86
CA ARG A 48 12.71 0.58 -9.91
C ARG A 48 12.00 1.89 -10.25
N ILE A 49 10.73 2.03 -9.89
CA ILE A 49 9.95 3.26 -10.12
C ILE A 49 9.89 4.04 -8.80
N PRO A 50 10.52 5.23 -8.72
CA PRO A 50 10.33 6.10 -7.58
C PRO A 50 8.85 6.46 -7.44
N LEU A 51 8.30 6.34 -6.24
CA LEU A 51 6.89 6.64 -5.99
C LEU A 51 6.49 8.06 -6.42
N LEU A 52 7.44 9.00 -6.34
CA LEU A 52 7.28 10.40 -6.80
C LEU A 52 7.01 10.52 -8.30
N MET A 53 7.48 9.57 -9.14
CA MET A 53 7.23 9.59 -10.58
C MET A 53 5.84 9.06 -10.96
N VAL A 54 5.23 8.24 -10.09
CA VAL A 54 3.92 7.63 -10.37
C VAL A 54 2.79 8.65 -10.22
N GLU A 55 2.98 9.64 -9.35
CA GLU A 55 1.98 10.69 -9.06
C GLU A 55 0.62 10.10 -8.66
N LEU A 56 0.62 9.16 -7.71
CA LEU A 56 -0.61 8.52 -7.24
C LEU A 56 -1.48 9.53 -6.49
N PRO A 57 -2.77 9.66 -6.85
CA PRO A 57 -3.73 10.39 -6.04
C PRO A 57 -3.81 9.82 -4.63
N LEU A 58 -4.04 10.68 -3.64
CA LEU A 58 -3.99 10.32 -2.23
C LEU A 58 -4.96 9.17 -1.88
N GLU A 59 -6.09 9.10 -2.57
CA GLU A 59 -7.13 8.08 -2.44
C GLU A 59 -6.59 6.66 -2.71
N HIS A 60 -5.60 6.52 -3.59
CA HIS A 60 -5.02 5.23 -3.93
C HIS A 60 -4.26 4.63 -2.75
N TYR A 61 -3.66 5.44 -1.87
CA TYR A 61 -3.00 4.94 -0.67
C TYR A 61 -3.99 4.26 0.27
N PHE A 62 -5.23 4.74 0.40
CA PHE A 62 -6.25 4.03 1.19
C PHE A 62 -6.64 2.70 0.56
N VAL A 63 -6.72 2.61 -0.76
CA VAL A 63 -6.97 1.34 -1.48
C VAL A 63 -5.85 0.35 -1.21
N TYR A 64 -4.59 0.78 -1.28
CA TYR A 64 -3.45 -0.07 -0.91
C TYR A 64 -3.47 -0.47 0.56
N GLY A 65 -3.84 0.44 1.47
CA GLY A 65 -4.00 0.13 2.89
C GLY A 65 -5.07 -0.95 3.11
N PHE A 66 -6.17 -0.92 2.37
CA PHE A 66 -7.18 -1.97 2.40
C PHE A 66 -6.62 -3.33 1.93
N ILE A 67 -5.75 -3.35 0.91
CA ILE A 67 -5.07 -4.58 0.49
C ILE A 67 -4.23 -5.16 1.64
N VAL A 68 -3.52 -4.32 2.40
CA VAL A 68 -2.76 -4.74 3.59
C VAL A 68 -3.68 -5.38 4.64
N ILE A 69 -4.80 -4.73 4.97
CA ILE A 69 -5.79 -5.28 5.91
C ILE A 69 -6.31 -6.63 5.42
N ARG A 70 -6.68 -6.74 4.13
CA ARG A 70 -7.24 -7.96 3.55
C ARG A 70 -6.25 -9.14 3.61
N GLN A 71 -4.96 -8.88 3.48
CA GLN A 71 -3.94 -9.93 3.59
C GLN A 71 -3.65 -10.33 5.04
N HIS A 72 -3.96 -9.45 6.01
CA HIS A 72 -3.65 -9.64 7.42
C HIS A 72 -4.91 -9.56 8.31
N VAL A 73 -6.08 -9.99 7.81
CA VAL A 73 -7.36 -9.88 8.54
C VAL A 73 -7.27 -10.49 9.94
N GLY A 74 -6.65 -11.67 10.07
CA GLY A 74 -6.47 -12.32 11.38
C GLY A 74 -5.69 -11.46 12.38
N TRP A 75 -4.62 -10.80 11.93
CA TRP A 75 -3.84 -9.88 12.75
C TRP A 75 -4.60 -8.60 13.11
N VAL A 76 -5.34 -8.03 12.16
CA VAL A 76 -6.16 -6.84 12.41
C VAL A 76 -7.23 -7.15 13.46
N VAL A 77 -7.89 -8.31 13.36
CA VAL A 77 -8.88 -8.76 14.34
C VAL A 77 -8.24 -8.98 15.72
N THR A 78 -7.09 -9.63 15.82
CA THR A 78 -6.42 -9.82 17.11
C THR A 78 -5.98 -8.51 17.75
N ILE A 79 -5.51 -7.53 16.96
CA ILE A 79 -5.17 -6.19 17.47
C ILE A 79 -6.41 -5.45 17.96
N LEU A 80 -7.53 -5.51 17.24
CA LEU A 80 -8.79 -4.90 17.66
C LEU A 80 -9.29 -5.51 18.98
N LEU A 81 -9.23 -6.84 19.11
CA LEU A 81 -9.59 -7.53 20.34
C LEU A 81 -8.63 -7.18 21.49
N ALA A 82 -7.32 -7.10 21.23
CA ALA A 82 -6.34 -6.69 22.23
C ALA A 82 -6.54 -5.24 22.68
N ALA A 83 -6.85 -4.32 21.75
CA ALA A 83 -7.17 -2.93 22.05
C ALA A 83 -8.45 -2.84 22.91
N LEU A 84 -9.49 -3.61 22.56
CA LEU A 84 -10.72 -3.68 23.36
C LEU A 84 -10.44 -4.21 24.77
N ALA A 85 -9.70 -5.31 24.89
CA ALA A 85 -9.31 -5.88 26.18
C ALA A 85 -8.50 -4.88 27.01
N LEU A 86 -7.57 -4.16 26.38
CA LEU A 86 -6.77 -3.12 27.02
C LEU A 86 -7.65 -2.00 27.55
N VAL A 87 -8.62 -1.50 26.76
CA VAL A 87 -9.57 -0.46 27.19
C VAL A 87 -10.39 -0.92 28.40
N LEU A 88 -10.89 -2.16 28.38
CA LEU A 88 -11.64 -2.73 29.50
C LEU A 88 -10.78 -2.86 30.76
N LEU A 89 -9.55 -3.37 30.61
CA LEU A 89 -8.57 -3.52 31.70
C LEU A 89 -8.04 -2.17 32.20
N TRP A 90 -8.06 -1.12 31.37
CA TRP A 90 -7.55 0.21 31.71
C TRP A 90 -8.24 0.81 32.94
N SER A 91 -9.54 0.53 33.08
CA SER A 91 -10.34 0.96 34.24
C SER A 91 -9.84 0.33 35.55
N ARG A 92 -9.24 -0.86 35.48
CA ARG A 92 -8.75 -1.67 36.61
C ARG A 92 -7.27 -1.47 36.92
N LEU A 93 -6.54 -0.67 36.15
CA LEU A 93 -5.12 -0.42 36.37
C LEU A 93 -4.88 0.40 37.66
N PRO A 94 -3.85 0.07 38.46
CA PRO A 94 -3.51 0.77 39.69
C PRO A 94 -3.14 2.25 39.42
N ALA A 95 -3.39 3.11 40.41
CA ALA A 95 -3.24 4.57 40.30
C ALA A 95 -1.82 5.02 39.89
N SER A 96 -0.78 4.27 40.28
CA SER A 96 0.61 4.53 39.89
C SER A 96 0.83 4.47 38.37
N ILE A 97 0.20 3.50 37.69
CA ILE A 97 0.27 3.37 36.23
C ILE A 97 -0.57 4.46 35.54
N ARG A 98 -1.66 4.92 36.18
CA ARG A 98 -2.48 6.03 35.65
C ARG A 98 -1.72 7.34 35.50
N GLN A 99 -0.64 7.57 36.26
CA GLN A 99 0.17 8.78 36.11
C GLN A 99 0.93 8.79 34.76
N HIS A 100 1.18 7.62 34.17
CA HIS A 100 1.94 7.44 32.94
C HIS A 100 1.06 7.24 31.70
N LYS A 101 -0.24 7.58 31.77
CA LYS A 101 -1.21 7.34 30.68
C LYS A 101 -0.78 7.90 29.34
N ILE A 102 -0.23 9.12 29.32
CA ILE A 102 0.17 9.80 28.08
C ILE A 102 1.33 9.03 27.44
N VAL A 103 2.33 8.64 28.23
CA VAL A 103 3.48 7.87 27.75
C VAL A 103 3.02 6.52 27.21
N LEU A 104 2.15 5.83 27.94
CA LEU A 104 1.64 4.53 27.52
C LEU A 104 0.82 4.63 26.23
N ALA A 105 -0.05 5.63 26.10
CA ALA A 105 -0.80 5.90 24.88
C ALA A 105 0.15 6.20 23.69
N ALA A 106 1.18 7.02 23.89
CA ALA A 106 2.17 7.31 22.87
C ALA A 106 2.92 6.06 22.41
N VAL A 107 3.33 5.19 23.34
CA VAL A 107 3.97 3.90 23.02
C VAL A 107 3.03 3.01 22.22
N PHE A 108 1.75 2.90 22.59
CA PHE A 108 0.78 2.12 21.83
C PHE A 108 0.57 2.67 20.41
N ILE A 109 0.52 3.99 20.26
CA ILE A 109 0.45 4.63 18.95
C ILE A 109 1.69 4.26 18.12
N LEU A 110 2.90 4.42 18.67
CA LEU A 110 4.14 4.08 17.97
C LEU A 110 4.20 2.60 17.56
N ILE A 111 3.78 1.68 18.42
CA ILE A 111 3.68 0.25 18.11
C ILE A 111 2.69 0.04 16.96
N GLY A 112 1.53 0.69 17.01
CA GLY A 112 0.54 0.64 15.93
C GLY A 112 1.13 1.08 14.59
N PHE A 113 1.81 2.22 14.55
CA PHE A 113 2.47 2.73 13.34
C PHE A 113 3.58 1.79 12.83
N TRP A 114 4.42 1.25 13.73
CA TRP A 114 5.44 0.27 13.37
C TRP A 114 4.83 -1.00 12.78
N LEU A 115 3.72 -1.49 13.34
CA LEU A 115 2.94 -2.60 12.77
C LEU A 115 2.40 -2.26 11.38
N GLY A 116 1.85 -1.06 11.19
CA GLY A 116 1.34 -0.60 9.89
C GLY A 116 2.43 -0.60 8.82
N HIS A 117 3.62 -0.11 9.18
CA HIS A 117 4.79 -0.18 8.33
C HIS A 117 5.17 -1.64 8.02
N ALA A 118 5.41 -2.47 9.04
CA ALA A 118 5.85 -3.86 8.85
C ALA A 118 4.87 -4.69 8.02
N THR A 119 3.57 -4.53 8.25
CA THR A 119 2.52 -5.19 7.46
C THR A 119 2.46 -4.67 6.03
N GLY A 120 2.64 -3.36 5.81
CA GLY A 120 2.77 -2.78 4.47
C GLY A 120 3.93 -3.39 3.67
N VAL A 121 5.13 -3.48 4.25
CA VAL A 121 6.30 -4.11 3.62
C VAL A 121 6.05 -5.58 3.29
N SER A 122 5.51 -6.32 4.26
CA SER A 122 5.22 -7.75 4.12
C SER A 122 4.20 -8.01 3.01
N ALA A 123 3.10 -7.25 3.00
CA ALA A 123 2.05 -7.36 1.99
C ALA A 123 2.54 -7.02 0.58
N ALA A 124 3.39 -5.99 0.44
CA ALA A 124 4.01 -5.63 -0.84
C ALA A 124 4.89 -6.78 -1.36
N HIS A 125 5.73 -7.33 -0.50
CA HIS A 125 6.58 -8.47 -0.85
C HIS A 125 5.76 -9.71 -1.23
N ALA A 126 4.76 -10.07 -0.42
CA ALA A 126 3.90 -11.23 -0.67
C ALA A 126 3.07 -11.08 -1.96
N GLN A 127 2.62 -9.88 -2.29
CA GLN A 127 1.94 -9.62 -3.57
C GLN A 127 2.89 -9.78 -4.75
N PHE A 128 4.07 -9.15 -4.68
CA PHE A 128 5.07 -9.25 -5.74
C PHE A 128 5.50 -10.70 -6.00
N GLN A 129 5.74 -11.49 -4.93
CA GLN A 129 6.08 -12.91 -5.07
C GLN A 129 4.96 -13.71 -5.74
N ARG A 130 3.70 -13.49 -5.36
CA ARG A 130 2.55 -14.17 -5.98
C ARG A 130 2.41 -13.84 -7.47
N GLN A 131 2.62 -12.59 -7.84
CA GLN A 131 2.60 -12.22 -9.25
C GLN A 131 3.76 -12.84 -10.00
N ARG A 132 4.96 -12.85 -9.43
CA ARG A 132 6.11 -13.50 -10.05
C ARG A 132 5.86 -14.99 -10.32
N THR A 133 5.22 -15.71 -9.39
CA THR A 133 4.88 -17.13 -9.59
C THR A 133 3.76 -17.33 -10.61
N ASN A 134 2.88 -16.35 -10.77
CA ASN A 134 1.79 -16.34 -11.75
C ASN A 134 2.16 -15.59 -13.03
N ASP A 135 3.46 -15.42 -13.28
CA ASP A 135 3.96 -14.76 -14.48
C ASP A 135 3.36 -13.37 -14.72
N TYR A 136 3.08 -12.63 -13.66
CA TYR A 136 2.51 -11.28 -13.70
C TYR A 136 1.15 -11.19 -14.42
N ASP A 137 0.34 -12.24 -14.39
CA ASP A 137 -0.99 -12.37 -15.01
C ASP A 137 -1.90 -11.14 -14.87
N ALA A 138 -1.87 -10.45 -13.73
CA ALA A 138 -2.62 -9.23 -13.47
C ALA A 138 -2.27 -8.05 -14.39
N TYR A 139 -1.13 -8.12 -15.09
CA TYR A 139 -0.63 -7.09 -15.97
C TYR A 139 -0.73 -7.53 -17.43
N PRO A 140 -1.55 -6.86 -18.26
CA PRO A 140 -1.72 -7.25 -19.65
C PRO A 140 -0.48 -6.88 -20.46
N ARG A 141 -0.21 -7.66 -21.51
CA ARG A 141 0.80 -7.33 -22.50
C ARG A 141 0.32 -6.19 -23.38
N ILE A 142 1.26 -5.35 -23.83
CA ILE A 142 0.94 -4.25 -24.73
C ILE A 142 1.95 -4.11 -25.85
N GLN A 143 1.47 -3.71 -27.03
CA GLN A 143 2.29 -3.21 -28.13
C GLN A 143 2.28 -1.69 -28.10
N VAL A 144 3.45 -1.09 -28.28
CA VAL A 144 3.61 0.36 -28.34
C VAL A 144 4.32 0.74 -29.63
N TRP A 145 3.70 1.62 -30.41
CA TRP A 145 4.31 2.24 -31.58
C TRP A 145 4.71 3.65 -31.21
N ARG A 146 5.96 4.00 -31.49
CA ARG A 146 6.51 5.32 -31.21
C ARG A 146 6.29 6.26 -32.38
N THR A 147 6.32 7.56 -32.12
CA THR A 147 6.36 8.58 -33.17
C THR A 147 7.62 8.42 -34.02
N ALA A 148 7.58 8.88 -35.28
CA ALA A 148 8.72 8.75 -36.19
C ALA A 148 10.00 9.40 -35.62
N GLU A 149 9.85 10.55 -34.95
CA GLU A 149 10.95 11.25 -34.28
C GLU A 149 11.55 10.40 -33.15
N ALA A 150 10.72 9.86 -32.25
CA ALA A 150 11.18 9.05 -31.14
C ALA A 150 11.74 7.68 -31.57
N ALA A 151 11.23 7.11 -32.66
CA ALA A 151 11.68 5.83 -33.22
C ALA A 151 13.07 5.92 -33.89
N ASN A 152 13.41 7.08 -34.47
CA ASN A 152 14.68 7.29 -35.18
C ASN A 152 15.84 7.66 -34.26
N ASN A 153 15.60 7.92 -32.97
CA ASN A 153 16.65 8.24 -32.01
C ASN A 153 17.31 6.96 -31.46
N PRO A 154 18.59 6.68 -31.79
CA PRO A 154 19.27 5.45 -31.41
C PRO A 154 19.55 5.33 -29.90
N ASN A 155 19.47 6.43 -29.15
CA ASN A 155 19.68 6.42 -27.69
C ASN A 155 18.44 5.98 -26.92
N ASN A 156 17.30 5.83 -27.59
CA ASN A 156 16.07 5.49 -26.94
C ASN A 156 15.94 3.97 -26.76
N ALA A 157 16.26 3.47 -25.57
CA ALA A 157 15.96 2.10 -25.16
C ALA A 157 14.58 2.04 -24.47
N PRO A 158 13.77 0.99 -24.70
CA PRO A 158 13.92 -0.07 -25.68
C PRO A 158 13.59 0.40 -27.12
N SER A 159 14.09 -0.34 -28.11
CA SER A 159 13.88 -0.01 -29.52
C SER A 159 12.40 -0.07 -29.91
N ALA A 160 12.02 0.68 -30.95
CA ALA A 160 10.66 0.69 -31.46
C ALA A 160 10.20 -0.72 -31.91
N GLU A 161 11.10 -1.53 -32.45
CA GLU A 161 10.81 -2.91 -32.84
C GLU A 161 10.51 -3.80 -31.62
N ASP A 162 11.25 -3.66 -30.52
CA ASP A 162 11.04 -4.45 -29.30
C ASP A 162 9.70 -4.12 -28.62
N LEU A 163 9.32 -2.83 -28.63
CA LEU A 163 8.00 -2.39 -28.16
C LEU A 163 6.85 -2.89 -29.04
N ALA A 164 7.04 -2.93 -30.36
CA ALA A 164 6.04 -3.41 -31.31
C ALA A 164 5.80 -4.93 -31.22
N LYS A 165 6.79 -5.73 -30.80
CA LYS A 165 6.64 -7.17 -30.51
C LYS A 165 5.64 -7.44 -29.39
N GLY A 166 5.45 -6.47 -28.50
CA GLY A 166 4.49 -6.54 -27.41
C GLY A 166 4.89 -7.48 -26.28
N CYS A 167 6.19 -7.65 -26.04
CA CYS A 167 6.70 -8.46 -24.93
C CYS A 167 6.75 -7.72 -23.58
N HIS A 168 6.34 -6.45 -23.57
CA HIS A 168 6.24 -5.65 -22.36
C HIS A 168 4.84 -5.75 -21.77
N ARG A 169 4.75 -5.66 -20.45
CA ARG A 169 3.51 -5.57 -19.68
C ARG A 169 3.30 -4.15 -19.20
N LEU A 170 2.04 -3.72 -19.22
CA LEU A 170 1.62 -2.43 -18.69
C LEU A 170 1.56 -2.53 -17.17
N LEU A 171 2.42 -1.80 -16.46
CA LEU A 171 2.37 -1.72 -15.00
C LEU A 171 1.32 -0.70 -14.54
N LEU A 172 1.43 0.52 -15.07
CA LEU A 172 0.55 1.64 -14.81
C LEU A 172 0.75 2.72 -15.88
N TYR A 173 -0.15 3.69 -15.92
CA TYR A 173 -0.01 4.91 -16.71
C TYR A 173 -0.51 6.09 -15.90
N ASN A 174 0.07 7.26 -16.14
CA ASN A 174 -0.46 8.54 -15.65
C ASN A 174 -0.70 9.49 -16.84
N GLN A 175 -0.93 10.78 -16.57
CA GLN A 175 -1.24 11.75 -17.61
C GLN A 175 -0.08 12.04 -18.56
N ASP A 176 1.15 11.79 -18.12
CA ASP A 176 2.37 12.16 -18.87
C ASP A 176 3.14 10.96 -19.40
N ARG A 177 3.01 9.80 -18.77
CA ARG A 177 3.90 8.66 -18.99
C ARG A 177 3.19 7.31 -18.91
N LEU A 178 3.77 6.37 -19.64
CA LEU A 178 3.45 4.96 -19.64
C LEU A 178 4.59 4.19 -18.98
N PHE A 179 4.27 3.35 -17.99
CA PHE A 179 5.27 2.55 -17.26
C PHE A 179 5.12 1.09 -17.63
N LEU A 180 6.16 0.55 -18.25
CA LEU A 180 6.20 -0.79 -18.78
C LEU A 180 7.28 -1.59 -18.07
N PHE A 181 7.15 -2.90 -18.06
CA PHE A 181 8.24 -3.77 -17.65
C PHE A 181 8.24 -5.01 -18.54
N ARG A 182 9.42 -5.59 -18.71
CA ARG A 182 9.55 -6.88 -19.41
C ARG A 182 9.70 -7.98 -18.35
N PRO A 183 8.70 -8.84 -18.18
CA PRO A 183 8.86 -10.01 -17.32
C PRO A 183 9.91 -10.94 -17.93
N PHE A 184 10.80 -11.47 -17.10
CA PHE A 184 11.76 -12.49 -17.50
C PHE A 184 11.50 -13.75 -16.66
N GLY A 185 11.21 -14.86 -17.32
CA GLY A 185 11.10 -16.16 -16.65
C GLY A 185 12.41 -16.49 -15.93
N GLY A 186 12.35 -16.70 -14.61
CA GLY A 186 13.52 -17.09 -13.82
C GLY A 186 14.50 -15.96 -13.43
N ALA A 187 14.19 -14.69 -13.72
CA ALA A 187 15.03 -13.59 -13.24
C ALA A 187 15.13 -13.56 -11.70
N PRO A 188 16.32 -13.25 -11.14
CA PRO A 188 16.50 -13.13 -9.71
C PRO A 188 15.53 -12.08 -9.14
N ALA A 189 15.16 -12.24 -7.86
CA ALA A 189 14.20 -11.35 -7.18
C ALA A 189 14.63 -9.87 -7.13
N ALA A 190 15.84 -9.56 -7.59
CA ALA A 190 16.40 -8.23 -7.73
C ALA A 190 15.95 -7.60 -9.05
N ASP A 191 14.71 -7.12 -9.01
CA ASP A 191 14.20 -5.97 -9.76
C ASP A 191 13.92 -6.15 -11.26
N LEU A 192 12.68 -5.81 -11.62
CA LEU A 192 12.25 -5.70 -13.01
C LEU A 192 12.46 -4.24 -13.45
N PRO A 193 13.50 -3.92 -14.23
CA PRO A 193 13.69 -2.57 -14.70
C PRO A 193 12.46 -2.15 -15.52
N SER A 194 11.88 -1.02 -15.14
CA SER A 194 10.77 -0.43 -15.87
C SER A 194 11.28 0.45 -17.01
N VAL A 195 10.52 0.43 -18.09
CA VAL A 195 10.66 1.33 -19.24
C VAL A 195 9.60 2.41 -19.06
N ILE A 196 10.04 3.67 -19.05
CA ILE A 196 9.16 4.83 -18.89
C ILE A 196 9.11 5.56 -20.23
N LEU A 197 7.92 5.63 -20.83
CA LEU A 197 7.71 6.29 -22.12
C LEU A 197 6.79 7.51 -21.93
N PRO A 198 7.22 8.73 -22.29
CA PRO A 198 6.33 9.88 -22.34
C PRO A 198 5.22 9.68 -23.38
N TRP A 199 4.00 10.14 -23.11
CA TRP A 199 2.91 10.07 -24.08
C TRP A 199 3.22 10.82 -25.38
N SER A 200 4.03 11.89 -25.33
CA SER A 200 4.48 12.64 -26.51
C SER A 200 5.31 11.80 -27.50
N GLU A 201 5.88 10.68 -27.05
CA GLU A 201 6.69 9.78 -27.87
C GLU A 201 5.91 8.58 -28.40
N ILE A 202 4.64 8.44 -28.01
CA ILE A 202 3.78 7.30 -28.33
C ILE A 202 2.80 7.70 -29.42
N ALA A 203 2.86 7.02 -30.58
CA ALA A 203 1.90 7.20 -31.65
C ALA A 203 0.61 6.40 -31.40
N SER A 204 0.74 5.17 -30.92
CA SER A 204 -0.40 4.32 -30.58
C SER A 204 -0.03 3.20 -29.62
N ILE A 205 -1.05 2.69 -28.91
CA ILE A 205 -0.94 1.52 -28.04
C ILE A 205 -1.98 0.46 -28.42
N ARG A 206 -1.64 -0.81 -28.22
CA ARG A 206 -2.60 -1.91 -28.30
C ARG A 206 -2.42 -2.83 -27.11
N VAL A 207 -3.49 -3.00 -26.33
CA VAL A 207 -3.52 -4.00 -25.27
C VAL A 207 -3.81 -5.36 -25.89
N LEU A 208 -2.98 -6.34 -25.59
CA LEU A 208 -3.12 -7.71 -26.06
C LEU A 208 -3.96 -8.50 -25.05
N PRO A 209 -4.80 -9.45 -25.50
CA PRO A 209 -5.59 -10.30 -24.61
C PRO A 209 -4.75 -11.41 -23.94
N ASP A 210 -3.45 -11.45 -24.22
CA ASP A 210 -2.52 -12.44 -23.68
C ASP A 210 -1.85 -11.94 -22.40
N HIS A 211 -1.92 -12.77 -21.37
CA HIS A 211 -1.39 -12.54 -20.03
C HIS A 211 -0.20 -13.45 -19.70
N THR A 212 0.33 -14.17 -20.69
CA THR A 212 1.55 -14.98 -20.56
C THR A 212 2.75 -14.22 -21.10
N SER A 213 3.91 -14.41 -20.49
CA SER A 213 5.15 -13.74 -20.86
C SER A 213 5.66 -14.26 -22.19
N CYS A 214 6.40 -13.42 -22.90
CA CYS A 214 7.05 -13.88 -24.13
C CYS A 214 7.99 -15.06 -23.83
N PRO A 215 8.05 -16.05 -24.74
CA PRO A 215 9.05 -17.11 -24.69
C PRO A 215 10.47 -16.57 -24.85
#